data_AF-A0AAN7B7C6-F1
#
_entry.id   AF-A0AAN7B7C6-F1
#
_cell.length_a   1.000
_cell.length_b   1.000
_cell.length_c   1.000
_cell.angle_alpha   90.00
_cell.angle_beta   90.00
_cell.angle_gamma   90.00
#
_symmetry.space_group_name_H-M   'P 1'
#
loop_
_entity.id
_entity.type
_entity.pdbx_description
1 polymer ?
#
loop_
_entity_poly.entity_id
_entity_poly.type
_entity_poly.pdbx_seq_one_letter_code
_entity_poly.pdbx_strand_id
1 'polypeptide(L)'
;MRPQWSDEKFREAHEKDSWTTWFGVSFEENGEKLLRNCDCFEQLMFEWEPPKRADLCPSIVSFVGETGAGKSSIIALLIKILEQDTVLEVPVVGLSKHGQRPTSGDVHLYLDPVSITGSHPILYADCEGMNGGNREPTSRSVFSRNGKENLPTKAIRYMKKLVWGPEVMSQADREFIVLNLYSRILYTFSDVVVFVLTNTSQETPLPVLILLSMALTSLVERLNPLS
;
A
#
# COMPACT_ATOMS: atom_id res chain seq x y z
N MET A 1 8.38 -9.05 18.88
CA MET A 1 8.38 -8.05 19.97
C MET A 1 7.72 -6.79 19.43
N ARG A 2 6.55 -6.37 19.94
CA ARG A 2 5.90 -5.14 19.46
C ARG A 2 6.48 -3.94 20.22
N PRO A 3 6.93 -2.87 19.55
CA PRO A 3 7.57 -1.77 20.24
C PRO A 3 6.55 -0.93 21.02
N GLN A 4 6.94 -0.44 22.20
CA GLN A 4 6.16 0.53 22.98
C GLN A 4 6.60 1.93 22.57
N TRP A 5 5.87 2.56 21.65
CA TRP A 5 6.11 3.96 21.27
C TRP A 5 5.24 4.89 22.10
N SER A 6 5.74 6.10 22.38
CA SER A 6 4.87 7.21 22.75
C SER A 6 4.08 7.66 21.53
N ASP A 7 2.90 8.27 21.73
CA ASP A 7 2.06 8.75 20.64
C ASP A 7 2.79 9.76 19.74
N GLU A 8 3.68 10.57 20.33
CA GLU A 8 4.52 11.53 19.60
C GLU A 8 5.56 10.84 18.70
N LYS A 9 6.32 9.89 19.24
CA LYS A 9 7.28 9.09 18.43
C LYS A 9 6.57 8.28 17.36
N PHE A 10 5.36 7.82 17.64
CA PHE A 10 4.53 7.11 16.67
C PHE A 10 4.08 8.01 15.53
N ARG A 11 3.71 9.25 15.83
CA ARG A 11 3.42 10.26 14.81
C ARG A 11 4.65 10.61 13.97
N GLU A 12 5.80 10.87 14.59
CA GLU A 12 7.05 11.17 13.88
C GLU A 12 7.48 10.05 12.94
N ALA A 13 7.39 8.79 13.40
CA ALA A 13 7.70 7.63 12.58
C ALA A 13 6.77 7.55 11.36
N HIS A 14 5.48 7.84 11.51
CA HIS A 14 4.53 7.89 10.39
C HIS A 14 4.76 9.08 9.45
N GLU A 15 5.18 10.24 9.97
CA GLU A 15 5.56 11.37 9.13
C GLU A 15 6.79 11.01 8.27
N LYS A 16 7.77 10.30 8.82
CA LYS A 16 8.90 9.76 8.04
C LYS A 16 8.46 8.70 7.04
N ASP A 17 7.55 7.82 7.42
CA ASP A 17 7.03 6.75 6.56
C ASP A 17 6.18 7.28 5.40
N SER A 18 5.71 8.53 5.45
CA SER A 18 4.96 9.13 4.34
C SER A 18 5.76 9.16 3.03
N TRP A 19 7.08 9.21 3.09
CA TRP A 19 7.98 9.17 1.93
C TRP A 19 7.99 7.83 1.20
N THR A 20 7.55 6.76 1.85
CA THR A 20 7.44 5.43 1.23
C THR A 20 6.10 5.23 0.51
N THR A 21 5.22 6.24 0.51
CA THR A 21 3.92 6.17 -0.16
C THR A 21 4.12 6.06 -1.67
N TRP A 22 3.55 5.01 -2.26
CA TRP A 22 3.52 4.82 -3.70
C TRP A 22 2.29 5.49 -4.31
N PHE A 23 1.10 5.13 -3.86
CA PHE A 23 -0.13 5.77 -4.30
C PHE A 23 -1.21 5.70 -3.23
N GLY A 24 -2.20 6.57 -3.38
CA GLY A 24 -3.34 6.62 -2.48
C GLY A 24 -4.50 7.43 -3.03
N VAL A 25 -5.57 7.55 -2.25
CA VAL A 25 -6.77 8.32 -2.63
C VAL A 25 -7.04 9.44 -1.65
N SER A 26 -7.17 10.66 -2.20
CA SER A 26 -7.66 11.82 -1.47
C SER A 26 -9.16 11.97 -1.61
N PHE A 27 -9.80 12.40 -0.53
CA PHE A 27 -11.22 12.72 -0.49
C PHE A 27 -11.34 14.23 -0.27
N GLU A 28 -11.64 14.97 -1.35
CA GLU A 28 -11.68 16.42 -1.37
C GLU A 28 -12.99 16.95 -0.76
N GLU A 29 -12.98 18.20 -0.27
CA GLU A 29 -14.16 18.83 0.35
C GLU A 29 -15.33 18.99 -0.63
N ASN A 30 -15.03 19.16 -1.91
CA ASN A 30 -16.02 19.23 -2.99
C ASN A 30 -16.65 17.87 -3.35
N GLY A 31 -16.30 16.80 -2.61
CA GLY A 31 -16.77 15.44 -2.83
C GLY A 31 -16.02 14.67 -3.92
N GLU A 32 -15.00 15.28 -4.54
CA GLU A 32 -14.15 14.59 -5.50
C GLU A 32 -13.22 13.59 -4.82
N LYS A 33 -12.92 12.51 -5.54
CA LYS A 33 -11.98 11.48 -5.12
C LYS A 33 -10.83 11.49 -6.12
N LEU A 34 -9.61 11.73 -5.66
CA LEU A 34 -8.44 11.81 -6.54
C LEU A 34 -7.49 10.68 -6.23
N LEU A 35 -7.16 9.89 -7.25
CA LEU A 35 -6.02 8.97 -7.19
C LEU A 35 -4.75 9.81 -7.30
N ARG A 36 -3.87 9.67 -6.32
CA ARG A 36 -2.59 10.36 -6.27
C ARG A 36 -1.48 9.32 -6.36
N ASN A 37 -0.57 9.53 -7.32
CA ASN A 37 0.65 8.75 -7.42
C ASN A 37 1.81 9.62 -6.95
N CYS A 38 2.59 9.06 -6.05
CA CYS A 38 3.79 9.66 -5.52
C CYS A 38 5.02 9.17 -6.28
N ASP A 39 6.12 9.90 -6.15
CA ASP A 39 7.39 9.58 -6.81
C ASP A 39 8.15 8.41 -6.18
N CYS A 40 7.61 7.73 -5.15
CA CYS A 40 8.36 6.70 -4.42
C CYS A 40 8.88 5.59 -5.34
N PHE A 41 8.07 5.05 -6.24
CA PHE A 41 8.51 4.02 -7.18
C PHE A 41 9.66 4.54 -8.07
N GLU A 42 9.49 5.73 -8.64
CA GLU A 42 10.48 6.35 -9.50
C GLU A 42 11.78 6.70 -8.76
N GLN A 43 11.68 7.16 -7.51
CA GLN A 43 12.83 7.45 -6.65
C GLN A 43 13.62 6.17 -6.36
N LEU A 44 12.94 5.10 -5.97
CA LEU A 44 13.59 3.81 -5.67
C LEU A 44 14.22 3.20 -6.92
N MET A 45 13.61 3.36 -8.10
CA MET A 45 14.10 2.73 -9.33
C MET A 45 15.11 3.57 -10.11
N PHE A 46 14.94 4.88 -10.18
CA PHE A 46 15.72 5.74 -11.08
C PHE A 46 16.66 6.70 -10.36
N GLU A 47 16.39 7.04 -9.10
CA GLU A 47 17.18 8.01 -8.34
C GLU A 47 18.10 7.36 -7.29
N TRP A 48 17.86 6.09 -6.93
CA TRP A 48 18.71 5.34 -6.02
C TRP A 48 19.97 4.79 -6.71
N GLU A 49 21.11 4.86 -6.02
CA GLU A 49 22.41 4.39 -6.53
C GLU A 49 22.45 2.85 -6.74
N PRO A 50 23.21 2.32 -7.74
CA PRO A 50 24.08 3.04 -8.64
C PRO A 50 23.31 3.68 -9.81
N PRO A 51 23.72 4.90 -10.21
CA PRO A 51 23.04 5.68 -11.23
C PRO A 51 23.21 4.99 -12.59
N LYS A 52 22.10 4.72 -13.28
CA LYS A 52 21.99 4.08 -14.60
C LYS A 52 22.03 2.55 -14.60
N ARG A 53 21.02 1.93 -14.02
CA ARG A 53 20.64 0.57 -14.43
C ARG A 53 19.74 0.70 -15.66
N ALA A 54 20.31 0.61 -16.85
CA ALA A 54 19.57 0.73 -18.11
C ALA A 54 18.55 -0.42 -18.32
N ASP A 55 18.62 -1.47 -17.49
CA ASP A 55 17.82 -2.70 -17.61
C ASP A 55 17.24 -3.10 -16.24
N LEU A 56 16.53 -2.20 -15.57
CA LEU A 56 15.80 -2.56 -14.35
C LEU A 56 14.51 -3.30 -14.68
N CYS A 57 14.40 -4.50 -14.13
CA CYS A 57 13.18 -5.29 -14.14
C CYS A 57 12.76 -5.55 -12.68
N PRO A 58 12.16 -4.56 -12.00
CA PRO A 58 11.73 -4.73 -10.62
C PRO A 58 10.60 -5.77 -10.53
N SER A 59 10.59 -6.51 -9.43
CA SER A 59 9.45 -7.35 -9.07
C SER A 59 8.73 -6.80 -7.84
N ILE A 60 7.40 -6.82 -7.85
CA ILE A 60 6.58 -6.32 -6.75
C ILE A 60 5.94 -7.51 -6.02
N VAL A 61 6.18 -7.55 -4.71
CA VAL A 61 5.57 -8.49 -3.77
C VAL A 61 4.62 -7.72 -2.86
N SER A 62 3.31 -7.90 -3.05
CA SER A 62 2.29 -7.14 -2.34
C SER A 62 1.71 -7.90 -1.17
N PHE A 63 1.67 -7.28 0.01
CA PHE A 63 1.04 -7.83 1.21
C PHE A 63 -0.36 -7.24 1.37
N VAL A 64 -1.38 -8.11 1.37
CA VAL A 64 -2.79 -7.75 1.44
C VAL A 64 -3.48 -8.56 2.55
N GLY A 65 -4.49 -7.98 3.19
CA GLY A 65 -5.18 -8.61 4.31
C GLY A 65 -5.80 -7.60 5.27
N GLU A 66 -6.51 -8.09 6.28
CA GLU A 66 -7.25 -7.25 7.23
C GLU A 66 -6.34 -6.30 8.03
N THR A 67 -6.95 -5.23 8.54
CA THR A 67 -6.31 -4.33 9.50
C THR A 67 -5.87 -5.12 10.72
N GLY A 68 -4.59 -4.95 11.11
CA GLY A 68 -4.03 -5.68 12.24
C GLY A 68 -3.56 -7.10 11.94
N ALA A 69 -3.68 -7.60 10.70
CA ALA A 69 -3.23 -8.95 10.33
C ALA A 69 -1.71 -9.17 10.41
N GLY A 70 -0.93 -8.09 10.48
CA GLY A 70 0.54 -8.17 10.64
C GLY A 70 1.34 -7.98 9.36
N LYS A 71 0.74 -7.49 8.27
CA LYS A 71 1.40 -7.17 6.98
C LYS A 71 2.69 -6.36 7.14
N SER A 72 2.56 -5.16 7.68
CA SER A 72 3.67 -4.25 8.02
C SER A 72 4.69 -4.92 8.96
N SER A 73 4.24 -5.78 9.88
CA SER A 73 5.15 -6.52 10.78
C SER A 73 6.00 -7.56 10.05
N ILE A 74 5.42 -8.26 9.06
CA ILE A 74 6.13 -9.25 8.26
C ILE A 74 7.17 -8.55 7.39
N ILE A 75 6.79 -7.49 6.68
CA ILE A 75 7.72 -6.71 5.85
C ILE A 75 8.85 -6.15 6.72
N ALA A 76 8.51 -5.55 7.87
CA ALA A 76 9.52 -5.02 8.78
C ALA A 76 10.49 -6.10 9.30
N LEU A 77 9.99 -7.32 9.52
CA LEU A 77 10.80 -8.44 9.94
C LEU A 77 11.73 -8.93 8.82
N LEU A 78 11.20 -9.05 7.59
CA LEU A 78 11.98 -9.44 6.41
C LEU A 78 13.15 -8.48 6.19
N ILE A 79 12.87 -7.17 6.19
CA ILE A 79 13.90 -6.14 6.02
C ILE A 79 14.94 -6.26 7.16
N LYS A 80 14.52 -6.23 8.42
CA LYS A 80 15.45 -6.25 9.57
C LYS A 80 16.32 -7.51 9.70
N ILE A 81 15.82 -8.66 9.26
CA ILE A 81 16.60 -9.91 9.30
C ILE A 81 17.65 -9.93 8.17
N LEU A 82 17.31 -9.36 7.02
CA LEU A 82 18.15 -9.37 5.83
C LEU A 82 19.07 -8.15 5.72
N GLU A 83 18.78 -7.08 6.48
CA GLU A 83 19.56 -5.86 6.58
C GLU A 83 20.91 -6.16 7.24
N GLN A 84 21.99 -5.98 6.47
CA GLN A 84 23.36 -6.16 6.97
C GLN A 84 24.00 -4.79 7.28
N ASP A 85 24.10 -3.91 6.28
CA ASP A 85 24.83 -2.64 6.40
C ASP A 85 24.12 -1.41 5.78
N THR A 86 23.01 -1.60 5.08
CA THR A 86 22.27 -0.51 4.40
C THR A 86 21.12 -0.02 5.26
N VAL A 87 21.05 1.28 5.54
CA VAL A 87 19.89 1.87 6.24
C VAL A 87 18.72 1.95 5.27
N LEU A 88 17.75 1.03 5.42
CA LEU A 88 16.55 1.00 4.58
C LEU A 88 15.31 1.48 5.35
N GLU A 89 14.35 2.01 4.61
CA GLU A 89 13.05 2.35 5.19
C GLU A 89 12.30 1.08 5.58
N VAL A 90 11.66 1.11 6.74
CA VAL A 90 10.96 -0.02 7.34
C VAL A 90 9.56 0.44 7.71
N PRO A 91 8.51 -0.34 7.39
CA PRO A 91 7.14 0.06 7.67
C PRO A 91 6.90 0.28 9.16
N VAL A 92 6.06 1.28 9.46
CA VAL A 92 5.62 1.54 10.81
C VAL A 92 4.63 0.46 11.27
N VAL A 93 5.01 -0.28 12.32
CA VAL A 93 4.17 -1.32 12.90
C VAL A 93 3.23 -0.74 13.96
N GLY A 94 1.93 -0.98 13.79
CA GLY A 94 0.89 -0.48 14.69
C GLY A 94 1.04 -0.88 16.15
N LEU A 95 0.61 0.02 17.04
CA LEU A 95 0.54 -0.21 18.49
C LEU A 95 -0.66 -1.09 18.85
N SER A 96 -0.48 -2.02 19.79
CA SER A 96 -1.54 -2.90 20.30
C SER A 96 -2.73 -2.15 20.93
N LYS A 97 -2.51 -0.91 21.40
CA LYS A 97 -3.59 -0.04 21.94
C LYS A 97 -4.58 0.45 20.88
N HIS A 98 -4.20 0.41 19.60
CA HIS A 98 -5.03 0.88 18.48
C HIS A 98 -5.52 -0.26 17.59
N GLY A 99 -5.59 -1.50 18.12
CA GLY A 99 -5.61 -2.78 17.40
C GLY A 99 -6.63 -3.01 16.27
N GLN A 100 -7.47 -2.04 15.92
CA GLN A 100 -8.42 -2.06 14.78
C GLN A 100 -8.40 -0.77 13.93
N ARG A 101 -7.57 0.23 14.26
CA ARG A 101 -7.39 1.44 13.48
C ARG A 101 -6.30 1.20 12.43
N PRO A 102 -6.54 1.51 11.14
CA PRO A 102 -5.51 1.40 10.11
C PRO A 102 -4.23 2.16 10.53
N THR A 103 -3.07 1.56 10.27
CA THR A 103 -1.75 2.13 10.61
C THR A 103 -1.28 3.10 9.53
N SER A 104 -1.35 2.69 8.26
CA SER A 104 -1.12 3.50 7.06
C SER A 104 -2.44 3.74 6.32
N GLY A 105 -2.52 4.87 5.61
CA GLY A 105 -3.72 5.30 4.90
C GLY A 105 -3.77 5.07 3.41
N ASP A 106 -2.74 4.43 2.86
CA ASP A 106 -2.40 4.40 1.44
C ASP A 106 -1.58 3.12 1.14
N VAL A 107 -1.02 3.00 -0.06
CA VAL A 107 -0.12 1.89 -0.43
C VAL A 107 1.33 2.37 -0.38
N HIS A 108 2.19 1.63 0.32
CA HIS A 108 3.61 1.98 0.51
C HIS A 108 4.53 0.97 -0.16
N LEU A 109 5.76 1.37 -0.53
CA LEU A 109 6.80 0.52 -1.11
C LEU A 109 8.08 0.54 -0.28
N TYR A 110 8.69 -0.63 -0.13
CA TYR A 110 9.94 -0.83 0.58
C TYR A 110 10.90 -1.71 -0.23
N LEU A 111 12.20 -1.49 -0.09
CA LEU A 111 13.22 -2.26 -0.78
C LEU A 111 13.57 -3.55 -0.03
N ASP A 112 13.74 -4.63 -0.79
CA ASP A 112 14.38 -5.83 -0.28
C ASP A 112 15.91 -5.64 -0.14
N PRO A 113 16.50 -5.84 1.05
CA PRO A 113 17.92 -5.57 1.27
C PRO A 113 18.87 -6.40 0.42
N VAL A 114 18.46 -7.59 -0.02
CA VAL A 114 19.32 -8.55 -0.72
C VAL A 114 19.39 -8.23 -2.22
N SER A 115 18.25 -7.91 -2.82
CA SER A 115 18.12 -7.68 -4.26
C SER A 115 18.32 -6.21 -4.68
N ILE A 116 18.39 -5.28 -3.73
CA ILE A 116 18.48 -3.83 -3.98
C ILE A 116 19.60 -3.44 -4.95
N THR A 117 20.74 -4.15 -4.97
CA THR A 117 21.89 -3.81 -5.84
C THR A 117 21.83 -4.46 -7.23
N GLY A 118 20.93 -5.42 -7.45
CA GLY A 118 20.83 -6.20 -8.69
C GLY A 118 19.98 -5.54 -9.79
N SER A 119 19.99 -6.11 -10.99
CA SER A 119 19.12 -5.66 -12.09
C SER A 119 17.63 -5.98 -11.89
N HIS A 120 17.31 -6.83 -10.90
CA HIS A 120 15.96 -7.28 -10.59
C HIS A 120 15.64 -7.03 -9.10
N PRO A 121 15.52 -5.76 -8.68
CA PRO A 121 15.22 -5.45 -7.29
C PRO A 121 13.81 -5.90 -6.93
N ILE A 122 13.64 -6.45 -5.74
CA ILE A 122 12.34 -6.81 -5.19
C ILE A 122 11.83 -5.63 -4.34
N LEU A 123 10.58 -5.27 -4.56
CA LEU A 123 9.85 -4.26 -3.81
C LEU A 123 8.73 -4.91 -3.01
N TYR A 124 8.70 -4.64 -1.71
CA TYR A 124 7.60 -5.03 -0.83
C TYR A 124 6.55 -3.93 -0.80
N ALA A 125 5.34 -4.23 -1.26
CA ALA A 125 4.21 -3.31 -1.13
C ALA A 125 3.38 -3.62 0.13
N ASP A 126 3.21 -2.63 1.00
CA ASP A 126 2.32 -2.73 2.16
C ASP A 126 1.00 -2.02 1.85
N CYS A 127 -0.07 -2.81 1.70
CA CYS A 127 -1.41 -2.27 1.47
C CYS A 127 -2.08 -1.88 2.78
N GLU A 128 -2.88 -0.81 2.75
CA GLU A 128 -3.83 -0.55 3.82
C GLU A 128 -4.68 -1.79 4.13
N GLY A 129 -4.97 -1.99 5.42
CA GLY A 129 -5.78 -3.11 5.87
C GLY A 129 -7.27 -2.95 5.61
N MET A 130 -7.91 -4.07 5.26
CA MET A 130 -9.37 -4.15 5.08
C MET A 130 -10.08 -4.25 6.44
N ASN A 131 -11.41 -4.08 6.47
CA ASN A 131 -12.25 -4.18 7.68
C ASN A 131 -11.83 -3.23 8.84
N GLY A 132 -11.01 -2.21 8.57
CA GLY A 132 -10.71 -1.12 9.53
C GLY A 132 -11.84 -0.08 9.63
N GLY A 133 -12.85 -0.21 8.78
CA GLY A 133 -13.95 0.74 8.57
C GLY A 133 -13.50 2.07 7.94
N ASN A 134 -14.40 3.05 7.92
CA ASN A 134 -14.13 4.42 7.45
C ASN A 134 -13.36 5.29 8.46
N ARG A 135 -12.67 4.67 9.42
CA ARG A 135 -11.88 5.39 10.42
C ARG A 135 -10.63 5.93 9.75
N GLU A 136 -10.35 7.21 9.98
CA GLU A 136 -9.07 7.78 9.55
C GLU A 136 -7.92 6.96 10.15
N PRO A 137 -6.90 6.61 9.36
CA PRO A 137 -5.71 5.92 9.81
C PRO A 137 -5.05 6.68 10.98
N THR A 138 -4.18 5.98 11.70
CA THR A 138 -3.43 6.59 12.82
C THR A 138 -2.34 7.52 12.29
N SER A 139 -1.72 7.16 11.16
CA SER A 139 -1.13 8.15 10.27
C SER A 139 -2.24 9.04 9.72
N ARG A 140 -2.00 10.35 9.64
CA ARG A 140 -2.86 11.19 8.79
C ARG A 140 -2.67 10.66 7.37
N SER A 141 -3.74 10.36 6.64
CA SER A 141 -3.60 10.10 5.21
C SER A 141 -2.75 11.21 4.61
N VAL A 142 -1.76 10.84 3.82
CA VAL A 142 -0.85 11.81 3.20
C VAL A 142 -1.65 12.89 2.45
N PHE A 143 -2.84 12.49 2.01
CA PHE A 143 -3.77 13.27 1.23
C PHE A 143 -5.06 13.66 1.99
N SER A 144 -4.98 13.80 3.31
CA SER A 144 -6.12 14.15 4.17
C SER A 144 -6.79 15.49 3.79
N ARG A 145 -8.11 15.51 3.98
CA ARG A 145 -9.15 16.53 3.67
C ARG A 145 -8.82 18.02 3.79
N ASN A 146 -7.79 18.43 4.54
CA ASN A 146 -7.52 19.84 4.83
C ASN A 146 -6.15 20.28 4.29
N GLY A 147 -5.90 20.16 2.98
CA GLY A 147 -4.98 21.00 2.18
C GLY A 147 -3.57 21.31 2.73
N LYS A 148 -3.12 20.63 3.77
CA LYS A 148 -1.79 20.70 4.35
C LYS A 148 -1.17 19.35 4.05
N GLU A 149 -0.75 19.24 2.80
CA GLU A 149 0.12 18.16 2.32
C GLU A 149 1.27 18.05 3.32
N ASN A 150 1.35 16.94 4.04
CA ASN A 150 2.52 16.65 4.88
C ASN A 150 3.66 16.04 4.05
N LEU A 151 3.37 15.62 2.81
CA LEU A 151 4.40 15.47 1.80
C LEU A 151 4.84 16.85 1.33
N PRO A 152 6.13 17.10 1.15
CA PRO A 152 6.53 18.21 0.30
C PRO A 152 5.91 17.98 -1.07
N THR A 153 5.21 18.98 -1.60
CA THR A 153 4.51 18.99 -2.90
C THR A 153 5.36 18.44 -4.07
N LYS A 154 6.68 18.35 -3.90
CA LYS A 154 7.63 17.69 -4.81
C LYS A 154 7.53 16.16 -4.90
N ALA A 155 6.81 15.49 -4.00
CA ALA A 155 6.68 14.04 -3.98
C ALA A 155 5.42 13.52 -4.69
N ILE A 156 4.49 14.40 -5.08
CA ILE A 156 3.28 14.04 -5.83
C ILE A 156 3.57 14.24 -7.31
N ARG A 157 3.70 13.13 -8.05
CA ARG A 157 4.02 13.15 -9.48
C ARG A 157 2.81 13.49 -10.33
N TYR A 158 1.69 12.85 -10.04
CA TYR A 158 0.44 13.11 -10.73
C TYR A 158 -0.79 12.87 -9.84
N MET A 159 -1.86 13.57 -10.19
CA MET A 159 -3.18 13.40 -9.60
C MET A 159 -4.20 13.18 -10.71
N LYS A 160 -5.05 12.19 -10.53
CA LYS A 160 -6.12 11.87 -11.48
C LYS A 160 -7.43 11.73 -10.75
N LYS A 161 -8.44 12.49 -11.19
CA LYS A 161 -9.80 12.33 -10.70
C LYS A 161 -10.28 10.91 -10.97
N LEU A 162 -10.73 10.22 -9.93
CA LEU A 162 -11.38 8.93 -10.07
C LEU A 162 -12.76 9.16 -10.69
N VAL A 163 -12.96 8.53 -11.85
CA VAL A 163 -14.24 8.53 -12.56
C VAL A 163 -14.70 7.08 -12.64
N TRP A 164 -15.64 6.73 -11.76
CA TRP A 164 -16.42 5.51 -11.88
C TRP A 164 -17.86 5.85 -12.21
N GLY A 165 -18.68 4.85 -12.51
CA GLY A 165 -20.11 5.03 -12.67
C GLY A 165 -20.71 5.77 -11.46
N PRO A 166 -21.74 6.62 -11.65
CA PRO A 166 -22.28 7.48 -10.59
C PRO A 166 -22.75 6.69 -9.35
N GLU A 167 -23.24 5.47 -9.55
CA GLU A 167 -23.62 4.54 -8.47
C GLU A 167 -22.41 4.03 -7.68
N VAL A 168 -21.30 3.73 -8.35
CA VAL A 168 -20.05 3.31 -7.71
C VAL A 168 -19.42 4.47 -6.96
N MET A 169 -19.47 5.67 -7.54
CA MET A 169 -18.92 6.88 -6.93
C MET A 169 -19.64 7.28 -5.64
N SER A 170 -20.94 7.03 -5.51
CA SER A 170 -21.69 7.31 -4.28
C SER A 170 -21.35 6.34 -3.14
N GLN A 171 -20.95 5.10 -3.47
CA GLN A 171 -20.56 4.06 -2.52
C GLN A 171 -19.05 3.97 -2.26
N ALA A 172 -18.23 4.71 -3.02
CA ALA A 172 -16.77 4.64 -2.96
C ALA A 172 -16.17 5.31 -1.70
N ASP A 173 -16.52 4.80 -0.52
CA ASP A 173 -15.87 5.17 0.73
C ASP A 173 -14.46 4.54 0.84
N ARG A 174 -13.77 4.77 1.96
CA ARG A 174 -12.38 4.31 2.13
C ARG A 174 -12.30 2.79 2.06
N GLU A 175 -13.25 2.10 2.70
CA GLU A 175 -13.32 0.64 2.66
C GLU A 175 -13.52 0.13 1.22
N PHE A 176 -14.40 0.76 0.45
CA PHE A 176 -14.56 0.48 -0.97
C PHE A 176 -13.26 0.71 -1.75
N ILE A 177 -12.52 1.80 -1.49
CA ILE A 177 -11.23 2.08 -2.16
C ILE A 177 -10.20 0.98 -1.88
N VAL A 178 -10.05 0.56 -0.62
CA VAL A 178 -9.08 -0.49 -0.26
C VAL A 178 -9.47 -1.82 -0.92
N LEU A 179 -10.76 -2.19 -0.84
CA LEU A 179 -11.28 -3.43 -1.40
C LEU A 179 -11.24 -3.46 -2.95
N ASN A 180 -11.60 -2.36 -3.62
CA ASN A 180 -11.87 -2.36 -5.05
C ASN A 180 -10.89 -1.57 -5.91
N LEU A 181 -10.09 -0.68 -5.36
CA LEU A 181 -9.07 0.04 -6.13
C LEU A 181 -7.67 -0.48 -5.81
N TYR A 182 -7.27 -0.43 -4.53
CA TYR A 182 -5.92 -0.83 -4.12
C TYR A 182 -5.67 -2.29 -4.49
N SER A 183 -6.60 -3.17 -4.11
CA SER A 183 -6.50 -4.60 -4.43
C SER A 183 -6.36 -4.87 -5.94
N ARG A 184 -7.04 -4.10 -6.80
CA ARG A 184 -6.96 -4.27 -8.26
C ARG A 184 -5.65 -3.81 -8.85
N ILE A 185 -5.17 -2.65 -8.40
CA ILE A 185 -3.88 -2.11 -8.81
C ILE A 185 -2.78 -3.10 -8.40
N LEU A 186 -2.77 -3.53 -7.13
CA LEU A 186 -1.78 -4.46 -6.62
C LEU A 186 -1.84 -5.81 -7.36
N TYR A 187 -3.02 -6.38 -7.61
CA TYR A 187 -3.13 -7.61 -8.38
C TYR A 187 -2.59 -7.48 -9.82
N THR A 188 -2.74 -6.31 -10.43
CA THR A 188 -2.30 -6.06 -11.81
C THR A 188 -0.78 -5.92 -11.91
N PHE A 189 -0.16 -5.26 -10.94
CA PHE A 189 1.26 -4.90 -10.99
C PHE A 189 2.17 -5.77 -10.12
N SER A 190 1.64 -6.70 -9.34
CA SER A 190 2.46 -7.59 -8.51
C SER A 190 2.77 -8.90 -9.22
N ASP A 191 4.03 -9.32 -9.11
CA ASP A 191 4.45 -10.66 -9.46
C ASP A 191 3.99 -11.68 -8.41
N VAL A 192 3.90 -11.25 -7.14
CA VAL A 192 3.45 -12.08 -6.01
C VAL A 192 2.50 -11.28 -5.13
N VAL A 193 1.37 -11.89 -4.75
CA VAL A 193 0.45 -11.34 -3.75
C VAL A 193 0.44 -12.27 -2.53
N VAL A 194 0.87 -11.74 -1.38
CA VAL A 194 0.90 -12.44 -0.09
C VAL A 194 -0.33 -12.03 0.71
N PHE A 195 -1.21 -13.00 0.94
CA PHE A 195 -2.37 -12.82 1.80
C PHE A 195 -2.03 -13.10 3.25
N VAL A 196 -2.13 -12.07 4.09
CA VAL A 196 -1.87 -12.18 5.53
C VAL A 196 -3.19 -12.30 6.27
N LEU A 197 -3.38 -13.46 6.91
CA LEU A 197 -4.61 -13.80 7.62
C LEU A 197 -4.36 -13.86 9.12
N THR A 198 -5.32 -13.36 9.91
CA THR A 198 -5.40 -13.69 11.33
C THR A 198 -6.15 -15.00 11.51
N ASN A 199 -5.86 -15.69 12.61
CA ASN A 199 -6.40 -17.02 12.90
C ASN A 199 -7.87 -16.94 13.34
N THR A 200 -8.76 -16.57 12.42
CA THR A 200 -10.19 -16.33 12.68
C THR A 200 -11.04 -16.98 11.59
N SER A 201 -11.60 -18.15 11.93
CA SER A 201 -12.67 -18.89 11.24
C SER A 201 -12.34 -19.50 9.87
N GLN A 202 -12.91 -20.68 9.59
CA GLN A 202 -12.67 -21.52 8.40
C GLN A 202 -13.16 -20.92 7.05
N GLU A 203 -13.60 -19.67 7.04
CA GLU A 203 -14.15 -19.02 5.85
C GLU A 203 -13.06 -18.28 5.08
N THR A 204 -13.09 -18.43 3.75
CA THR A 204 -12.17 -17.70 2.88
C THR A 204 -12.50 -16.21 2.97
N PRO A 205 -11.56 -15.35 3.37
CA PRO A 205 -11.85 -13.93 3.55
C PRO A 205 -12.37 -13.30 2.26
N LEU A 206 -13.40 -12.45 2.37
CA LEU A 206 -14.01 -11.74 1.23
C LEU A 206 -12.98 -11.08 0.28
N PRO A 207 -11.87 -10.49 0.78
CA PRO A 207 -10.78 -10.01 -0.08
C PRO A 207 -10.18 -11.05 -1.02
N VAL A 208 -9.96 -12.27 -0.52
CA VAL A 208 -9.44 -13.39 -1.28
C VAL A 208 -10.46 -13.80 -2.33
N LEU A 209 -11.75 -13.83 -1.97
CA LEU A 209 -12.83 -14.14 -2.92
C LEU A 209 -12.99 -13.07 -4.01
N ILE A 210 -12.86 -11.78 -3.68
CA ILE A 210 -12.88 -10.69 -4.66
C ILE A 210 -11.70 -10.84 -5.61
N LEU A 211 -10.49 -11.09 -5.10
CA LEU A 211 -9.31 -11.23 -5.93
C LEU A 211 -9.34 -12.50 -6.80
N LEU A 212 -9.83 -13.62 -6.25
CA LEU A 212 -10.05 -14.84 -7.04
C LEU A 212 -11.14 -14.64 -8.10
N SER A 213 -12.23 -13.93 -7.80
CA SER A 213 -13.28 -13.67 -8.78
C SER A 213 -12.79 -12.76 -9.91
N MET A 214 -11.93 -11.79 -9.61
CA MET A 214 -11.25 -10.97 -10.62
C MET A 214 -10.29 -11.77 -11.50
N ALA A 215 -9.47 -12.63 -10.88
CA ALA A 215 -8.57 -13.54 -11.59
C ALA A 215 -9.36 -14.45 -12.55
N LEU A 216 -10.46 -15.03 -12.05
CA LEU A 216 -11.36 -15.87 -12.83
C LEU A 216 -12.02 -15.10 -13.98
N THR A 217 -12.54 -13.89 -13.72
CA THR A 217 -13.18 -13.06 -14.76
C THR A 217 -12.18 -12.71 -15.86
N SER A 218 -10.96 -12.30 -15.48
CA SER A 218 -9.90 -12.00 -16.44
C SER A 218 -9.48 -13.22 -17.26
N LEU A 219 -9.47 -14.42 -16.66
CA LEU A 219 -9.18 -15.66 -17.36
C LEU A 219 -10.32 -16.03 -18.32
N VAL A 220 -11.58 -15.88 -17.90
CA VAL A 220 -12.76 -16.17 -18.71
C VAL A 220 -12.84 -15.23 -19.92
N GLU A 221 -12.60 -13.93 -19.75
CA GLU A 221 -12.54 -12.96 -20.85
C GLU A 221 -11.42 -13.28 -21.84
N ARG A 222 -10.26 -13.74 -21.35
CA ARG A 222 -9.15 -14.19 -22.22
C ARG A 222 -9.48 -15.48 -22.98
N LEU A 223 -10.30 -16.37 -22.41
CA LEU A 223 -10.70 -17.63 -23.04
C LEU A 223 -11.90 -17.46 -24.00
N ASN A 224 -12.69 -16.40 -23.84
CA ASN A 224 -13.82 -16.05 -24.72
C ASN A 224 -13.63 -14.65 -25.35
N PRO A 225 -12.66 -14.45 -26.26
CA PRO A 225 -12.40 -13.15 -26.87
C PRO A 225 -13.48 -12.69 -27.87
N LEU A 226 -14.57 -13.44 -28.07
CA LEU A 226 -15.61 -13.17 -29.05
C LEU A 226 -17.01 -13.48 -28.49
N SER A 227 -17.63 -12.51 -27.84
CA SER A 227 -19.09 -12.37 -27.71
C SER A 227 -19.47 -10.91 -27.77
#